data_AF-A0A8J6EN66-F1
#
_entry.id   AF-A0A8J6EN66-F1
#
_cell.length_a   1.000
_cell.length_b   1.000
_cell.length_c   1.000
_cell.angle_alpha   90.00
_cell.angle_beta   90.00
_cell.angle_gamma   90.00
#
_symmetry.space_group_name_H-M   'P 1'
#
loop_
_entity.id
_entity.type
_entity.pdbx_description
1 polymer ?
#
loop_
_entity_poly.entity_id
_entity_poly.type
_entity_poly.pdbx_seq_one_letter_code
_entity_poly.pdbx_strand_id
1 'polypeptide(L)'
;MTCISWYVFCMCRLRPPDSDQRNLVWKTFQSLLLTYSRLQCEDQSFAVEAVERLIHPKLSEQCIEFLEKQIVQYINGSNERGGEEVLHAFILVNTKLLALFSSQKASSLRPADLLSLILIVQDLYPGINILQEPSIPCTEDNAAVEEYYTPDPSPSTSSLDEVDGSWKDDDDSSLSSYGDTEIQIAEDSLMTLVGPAPESTNTRRVFLDANLKEGYCPMMPHSMYCLPLWHGMSLVILTKFAGSHIALSLYHLLDGFSMMEKKLLEGQDTHQVVRSNPIMVELKKRTDQFVKSLGGREIQLHNIWLEFKNKAFSRNETTSRAELVQACGSVKRQLCCMYRQLFLASPISGTHALSLNIQTRVRKRVQEKLMDWKEFLLVKSKRNITMVTYLEEFPGLVHFIYVDRTVGQMVAPSMNTEDKSTTELGNSLLANFIKNKVWFLIDLSRRYLQKGYTTLTFRDGDYYCCYFLWFENEAGEKLEAIDVPVLGDDSAPIGMLAGEYYRKLLRYYSKNHPAELVKCYELLTLHLGIIPPEFIIQQCRDLARKLWEPSSIPLL
;
A
#
# COMPACT_ATOMS: atom_id res chain seq x y z
N MET A 1 -0.42 -1.47 -7.22
CA MET A 1 0.83 -2.21 -7.47
C MET A 1 1.81 -1.37 -8.27
N THR A 2 1.82 -0.03 -8.21
CA THR A 2 2.90 0.74 -8.86
C THR A 2 4.24 0.43 -8.21
N CYS A 3 4.34 0.32 -6.88
CA CYS A 3 5.56 -0.11 -6.20
C CYS A 3 5.83 -1.63 -6.30
N ILE A 4 4.85 -2.51 -6.08
CA ILE A 4 5.05 -3.98 -6.16
C ILE A 4 5.31 -4.44 -7.61
N SER A 5 4.55 -3.94 -8.59
CA SER A 5 4.84 -4.14 -10.02
C SER A 5 6.15 -3.49 -10.41
N TRP A 6 6.60 -2.42 -9.72
CA TRP A 6 7.93 -1.88 -9.91
C TRP A 6 9.01 -2.81 -9.35
N TYR A 7 8.85 -3.43 -8.18
CA TYR A 7 9.80 -4.43 -7.68
C TYR A 7 9.87 -5.64 -8.61
N VAL A 8 8.72 -6.12 -9.12
CA VAL A 8 8.65 -7.20 -10.12
C VAL A 8 9.26 -6.75 -11.46
N PHE A 9 9.00 -5.53 -11.92
CA PHE A 9 9.62 -4.96 -13.12
C PHE A 9 11.13 -4.77 -12.92
N CYS A 10 11.56 -4.41 -11.72
CA CYS A 10 12.95 -4.26 -11.35
C CYS A 10 13.65 -5.62 -11.35
N MET A 11 12.99 -6.66 -10.82
CA MET A 11 13.43 -8.05 -10.83
C MET A 11 13.53 -8.63 -12.25
N CYS A 12 12.51 -8.42 -13.08
CA CYS A 12 12.40 -9.06 -14.39
C CYS A 12 13.06 -8.26 -15.53
N ARG A 13 12.91 -6.93 -15.54
CA ARG A 13 13.38 -6.04 -16.63
C ARG A 13 14.56 -5.16 -16.28
N LEU A 14 14.78 -4.84 -14.99
CA LEU A 14 15.94 -4.05 -14.54
C LEU A 14 16.93 -4.89 -13.70
N ARG A 15 16.86 -6.24 -13.82
CA ARG A 15 17.57 -7.22 -12.98
C ARG A 15 18.99 -6.78 -12.63
N PRO A 16 19.32 -6.49 -11.36
CA PRO A 16 20.67 -6.10 -10.98
C PRO A 16 21.71 -7.14 -11.45
N PRO A 17 22.84 -6.71 -12.03
CA PRO A 17 23.88 -7.62 -12.50
C PRO A 17 24.59 -8.30 -11.32
N ASP A 18 24.68 -7.60 -10.20
CA ASP A 18 25.27 -8.06 -8.95
C ASP A 18 24.31 -8.95 -8.16
N SER A 19 24.84 -10.02 -7.55
CA SER A 19 24.07 -10.98 -6.78
C SER A 19 23.60 -10.43 -5.44
N ASP A 20 24.42 -9.60 -4.80
CA ASP A 20 24.08 -9.06 -3.48
C ASP A 20 22.99 -8.00 -3.59
N GLN A 21 23.05 -7.15 -4.60
CA GLN A 21 21.94 -6.25 -4.93
C GLN A 21 20.65 -6.99 -5.27
N ARG A 22 20.71 -8.12 -5.98
CA ARG A 22 19.52 -8.95 -6.23
C ARG A 22 18.92 -9.48 -4.93
N ASN A 23 19.76 -10.00 -4.04
CA ASN A 23 19.33 -10.50 -2.74
C ASN A 23 18.69 -9.40 -1.89
N LEU A 24 19.25 -8.18 -1.91
CA LEU A 24 18.67 -7.04 -1.20
C LEU A 24 17.28 -6.67 -1.73
N VAL A 25 17.14 -6.55 -3.06
CA VAL A 25 15.84 -6.25 -3.69
C VAL A 25 14.82 -7.36 -3.39
N TRP A 26 15.24 -8.63 -3.36
CA TRP A 26 14.38 -9.77 -3.01
C TRP A 26 13.92 -9.69 -1.56
N LYS A 27 14.84 -9.44 -0.63
CA LYS A 27 14.52 -9.28 0.81
C LYS A 27 13.53 -8.13 1.02
N THR A 28 13.74 -6.98 0.38
CA THR A 28 12.79 -5.86 0.47
C THR A 28 11.42 -6.22 -0.10
N PHE A 29 11.39 -6.90 -1.25
CA PHE A 29 10.13 -7.33 -1.85
C PHE A 29 9.37 -8.32 -0.95
N GLN A 30 10.07 -9.31 -0.41
CA GLN A 30 9.50 -10.29 0.52
C GLN A 30 8.96 -9.62 1.78
N SER A 31 9.72 -8.68 2.36
CA SER A 31 9.28 -7.90 3.54
C SER A 31 8.00 -7.10 3.26
N LEU A 32 7.91 -6.44 2.10
CA LEU A 32 6.72 -5.71 1.68
C LEU A 32 5.51 -6.63 1.46
N LEU A 33 5.72 -7.83 0.89
CA LEU A 33 4.64 -8.80 0.71
C LEU A 33 4.13 -9.35 2.06
N LEU A 34 5.03 -9.66 2.99
CA LEU A 34 4.65 -10.09 4.34
C LEU A 34 3.87 -8.98 5.06
N THR A 35 4.35 -7.74 4.97
CA THR A 35 3.65 -6.58 5.52
C THR A 35 2.27 -6.40 4.89
N TYR A 36 2.16 -6.53 3.57
CA TYR A 36 0.87 -6.43 2.89
C TYR A 36 -0.08 -7.54 3.31
N SER A 37 0.40 -8.80 3.39
CA SER A 37 -0.42 -9.93 3.85
C SER A 37 -0.92 -9.72 5.27
N ARG A 38 -0.08 -9.22 6.18
CA ARG A 38 -0.50 -8.88 7.55
C ARG A 38 -1.57 -7.79 7.54
N LEU A 39 -1.30 -6.67 6.86
CA LEU A 39 -2.23 -5.55 6.80
C LEU A 39 -3.56 -5.93 6.12
N GLN A 40 -3.55 -6.78 5.12
CA GLN A 40 -4.77 -7.27 4.48
C GLN A 40 -5.64 -8.09 5.45
N CYS A 41 -5.03 -8.82 6.39
CA CYS A 41 -5.73 -9.60 7.41
C CYS A 41 -6.17 -8.76 8.63
N GLU A 42 -5.52 -7.64 8.90
CA GLU A 42 -5.73 -6.84 10.12
C GLU A 42 -6.50 -5.54 9.86
N ASP A 43 -6.23 -4.89 8.72
CA ASP A 43 -6.68 -3.54 8.42
C ASP A 43 -7.70 -3.52 7.29
N GLN A 44 -8.86 -2.93 7.59
CA GLN A 44 -9.96 -2.80 6.64
C GLN A 44 -9.57 -1.99 5.39
N SER A 45 -8.70 -0.98 5.55
CA SER A 45 -8.20 -0.14 4.44
C SER A 45 -7.40 -0.93 3.41
N PHE A 46 -6.63 -1.92 3.86
CA PHE A 46 -5.91 -2.83 2.98
C PHE A 46 -6.81 -3.95 2.46
N ALA A 47 -7.76 -4.43 3.26
CA ALA A 47 -8.75 -5.43 2.81
C ALA A 47 -9.61 -4.92 1.64
N VAL A 48 -10.07 -3.66 1.67
CA VAL A 48 -10.82 -3.06 0.56
C VAL A 48 -9.97 -2.26 -0.41
N GLU A 49 -8.67 -2.14 -0.18
CA GLU A 49 -7.72 -1.33 -0.96
C GLU A 49 -8.21 0.12 -1.19
N ALA A 50 -8.47 0.84 -0.09
CA ALA A 50 -8.83 2.26 -0.09
C ALA A 50 -8.22 2.97 1.12
N VAL A 51 -7.87 4.24 0.97
CA VAL A 51 -7.16 4.98 2.03
C VAL A 51 -8.14 5.46 3.09
N GLU A 52 -7.95 5.02 4.33
CA GLU A 52 -8.73 5.52 5.47
C GLU A 52 -8.18 6.88 5.93
N ARG A 53 -9.09 7.84 6.16
CA ARG A 53 -8.75 9.16 6.70
C ARG A 53 -9.17 9.28 8.16
N LEU A 54 -8.33 9.92 8.96
CA LEU A 54 -8.72 10.34 10.31
C LEU A 54 -9.64 11.56 10.22
N ILE A 55 -10.93 11.35 10.51
CA ILE A 55 -11.96 12.39 10.41
C ILE A 55 -11.83 13.37 11.59
N HIS A 56 -11.07 14.44 11.40
CA HIS A 56 -11.04 15.61 12.28
C HIS A 56 -10.82 16.90 11.46
N PRO A 57 -11.87 17.43 10.79
CA PRO A 57 -11.74 18.44 9.73
C PRO A 57 -10.87 19.65 10.10
N LYS A 58 -11.12 20.25 11.26
CA LYS A 58 -10.37 21.42 11.75
C LYS A 58 -8.89 21.14 11.98
N LEU A 59 -8.55 19.95 12.48
CA LEU A 59 -7.15 19.59 12.75
C LEU A 59 -6.45 19.19 11.46
N SER A 60 -7.12 18.47 10.57
CA SER A 60 -6.57 18.13 9.26
C SER A 60 -6.26 19.40 8.45
N GLU A 61 -7.16 20.39 8.44
CA GLU A 61 -6.94 21.67 7.77
C GLU A 61 -5.74 22.41 8.36
N GLN A 62 -5.68 22.55 9.68
CA GLN A 62 -4.54 23.15 10.38
C GLN A 62 -3.22 22.41 10.10
N CYS A 63 -3.26 21.08 9.98
CA CYS A 63 -2.09 20.29 9.63
C CYS A 63 -1.67 20.51 8.18
N ILE A 64 -2.62 20.60 7.23
CA ILE A 64 -2.33 20.87 5.82
C ILE A 64 -1.70 22.25 5.67
N GLU A 65 -2.28 23.28 6.29
CA GLU A 65 -1.73 24.64 6.28
C GLU A 65 -0.33 24.70 6.91
N PHE A 66 -0.14 23.99 8.03
CA PHE A 66 1.16 23.89 8.68
C PHE A 66 2.20 23.17 7.80
N LEU A 67 1.83 22.05 7.16
CA LEU A 67 2.70 21.34 6.22
C LEU A 67 3.12 22.25 5.07
N GLU A 68 2.19 23.03 4.50
CA GLU A 68 2.50 23.99 3.44
C GLU A 68 3.45 25.09 3.91
N LYS A 69 3.03 25.88 4.90
CA LYS A 69 3.68 27.14 5.27
C LYS A 69 4.96 26.94 6.09
N GLN A 70 4.99 25.95 6.97
CA GLN A 70 6.09 25.78 7.93
C GLN A 70 7.07 24.67 7.58
N ILE A 71 6.63 23.67 6.80
CA ILE A 71 7.47 22.53 6.42
C ILE A 71 7.92 22.66 4.96
N VAL A 72 6.99 22.66 4.00
CA VAL A 72 7.32 22.62 2.57
C VAL A 72 8.02 23.90 2.13
N GLN A 73 7.48 25.07 2.48
CA GLN A 73 8.13 26.36 2.16
C GLN A 73 9.50 26.50 2.82
N TYR A 74 9.64 26.02 4.07
CA TYR A 74 10.94 26.02 4.77
C TYR A 74 11.98 25.14 4.07
N ILE A 75 11.62 23.91 3.68
CA ILE A 75 12.54 23.00 2.98
C ILE A 75 12.88 23.55 1.60
N ASN A 76 11.88 23.99 0.83
CA ASN A 76 12.09 24.50 -0.52
C ASN A 76 12.84 25.84 -0.56
N GLY A 77 12.77 26.65 0.50
CA GLY A 77 13.55 27.87 0.66
C GLY A 77 14.96 27.66 1.21
N SER A 78 15.30 26.45 1.67
CA SER A 78 16.61 26.16 2.25
C SER A 78 17.66 25.80 1.20
N ASN A 79 18.88 26.29 1.38
CA ASN A 79 20.04 25.91 0.56
C ASN A 79 20.52 24.47 0.84
N GLU A 80 20.11 23.88 1.97
CA GLU A 80 20.46 22.52 2.38
C GLU A 80 19.55 21.43 1.74
N ARG A 81 18.69 21.80 0.78
CA ARG A 81 17.74 20.86 0.13
C ARG A 81 18.36 19.95 -0.94
N GLY A 82 19.66 20.09 -1.24
CA GLY A 82 20.34 19.22 -2.20
C GLY A 82 19.80 19.27 -3.64
N GLY A 83 19.06 20.32 -4.01
CA GLY A 83 18.41 20.43 -5.32
C GLY A 83 17.10 19.62 -5.45
N GLU A 84 16.63 18.99 -4.38
CA GLU A 84 15.32 18.33 -4.34
C GLU A 84 14.22 19.33 -3.95
N GLU A 85 13.12 19.33 -4.71
CA GLU A 85 11.93 20.14 -4.43
C GLU A 85 10.87 19.25 -3.79
N VAL A 86 10.36 19.61 -2.61
CA VAL A 86 9.27 18.90 -1.96
C VAL A 86 7.97 19.13 -2.74
N LEU A 87 7.35 18.03 -3.17
CA LEU A 87 6.09 18.04 -3.91
C LEU A 87 4.90 17.65 -3.04
N HIS A 88 5.07 16.63 -2.20
CA HIS A 88 4.02 16.14 -1.32
C HIS A 88 4.56 15.96 0.10
N ALA A 89 3.71 16.19 1.08
CA ALA A 89 3.99 15.89 2.46
C ALA A 89 2.70 15.39 3.13
N PHE A 90 2.79 14.33 3.92
CA PHE A 90 1.62 13.81 4.63
C PHE A 90 1.97 13.18 5.96
N ILE A 91 0.98 13.19 6.86
CA ILE A 91 1.10 12.66 8.22
C ILE A 91 0.21 11.43 8.32
N LEU A 92 0.81 10.34 8.78
CA LEU A 92 0.13 9.07 9.05
C LEU A 92 0.06 8.83 10.55
N VAL A 93 -1.07 8.27 10.97
CA VAL A 93 -1.27 7.67 12.29
C VAL A 93 -1.66 6.22 12.06
N ASN A 94 -0.75 5.31 12.37
CA ASN A 94 -0.74 3.92 11.92
C ASN A 94 -0.87 3.89 10.39
N THR A 95 -1.94 3.29 9.88
CA THR A 95 -2.28 3.21 8.46
C THR A 95 -3.17 4.36 7.98
N LYS A 96 -3.66 5.20 8.89
CA LYS A 96 -4.68 6.22 8.60
C LYS A 96 -4.05 7.55 8.27
N LEU A 97 -4.58 8.20 7.23
CA LEU A 97 -4.11 9.50 6.77
C LEU A 97 -4.74 10.63 7.59
N LEU A 98 -3.91 11.44 8.26
CA LEU A 98 -4.36 12.63 8.98
C LEU A 98 -4.44 13.85 8.07
N ALA A 99 -3.39 14.10 7.30
CA ALA A 99 -3.26 15.28 6.45
C ALA A 99 -2.37 14.96 5.25
N LEU A 100 -2.73 15.45 4.07
CA LEU A 100 -1.95 15.34 2.84
C LEU A 100 -1.89 16.71 2.16
N PHE A 101 -0.68 17.25 2.08
CA PHE A 101 -0.36 18.41 1.26
C PHE A 101 0.22 17.96 -0.09
N SER A 102 -0.20 18.61 -1.17
CA SER A 102 0.36 18.46 -2.51
C SER A 102 0.56 19.83 -3.16
N SER A 103 1.76 20.07 -3.69
CA SER A 103 2.10 21.31 -4.40
C SER A 103 1.31 21.43 -5.71
N GLN A 104 1.00 22.66 -6.12
CA GLN A 104 0.31 22.95 -7.39
C GLN A 104 1.10 22.49 -8.63
N LYS A 105 2.42 22.34 -8.53
CA LYS A 105 3.28 21.84 -9.60
C LYS A 105 3.36 20.31 -9.66
N ALA A 106 2.83 19.63 -8.64
CA ALA A 106 2.92 18.20 -8.52
C ALA A 106 1.78 17.50 -9.28
N SER A 107 2.04 16.29 -9.76
CA SER A 107 0.97 15.41 -10.23
C SER A 107 0.13 14.94 -9.05
N SER A 108 -1.18 14.79 -9.25
CA SER A 108 -2.06 14.23 -8.20
C SER A 108 -1.62 12.81 -7.82
N LEU A 109 -1.45 12.56 -6.52
CA LEU A 109 -1.10 11.23 -6.01
C LEU A 109 -2.29 10.29 -6.15
N ARG A 110 -2.09 9.18 -6.86
CA ARG A 110 -3.14 8.17 -6.99
C ARG A 110 -3.38 7.45 -5.66
N PRO A 111 -4.60 6.98 -5.40
CA PRO A 111 -4.87 6.18 -4.19
C PRO A 111 -4.02 4.90 -4.11
N ALA A 112 -3.76 4.26 -5.25
CA ALA A 112 -2.88 3.09 -5.32
C ALA A 112 -1.42 3.42 -4.97
N ASP A 113 -0.94 4.61 -5.33
CA ASP A 113 0.39 5.11 -4.94
C ASP A 113 0.41 5.39 -3.45
N LEU A 114 -0.62 6.05 -2.91
CA LEU A 114 -0.72 6.38 -1.50
C LEU A 114 -0.78 5.12 -0.60
N LEU A 115 -1.57 4.10 -0.98
CA LEU A 115 -1.55 2.80 -0.29
C LEU A 115 -0.18 2.12 -0.35
N SER A 116 0.50 2.20 -1.49
CA SER A 116 1.85 1.66 -1.64
C SER A 116 2.86 2.39 -0.75
N LEU A 117 2.72 3.71 -0.61
CA LEU A 117 3.54 4.51 0.29
C LEU A 117 3.26 4.17 1.75
N ILE A 118 1.99 4.04 2.15
CA ILE A 118 1.60 3.61 3.51
C ILE A 118 2.17 2.21 3.80
N LEU A 119 2.10 1.28 2.86
CA LEU A 119 2.71 -0.05 2.98
C LEU A 119 4.22 0.03 3.26
N ILE A 120 4.94 0.89 2.52
CA ILE A 120 6.38 1.10 2.73
C ILE A 120 6.66 1.70 4.12
N VAL A 121 5.82 2.63 4.59
CA VAL A 121 5.95 3.17 5.96
C VAL A 121 5.76 2.08 7.00
N GLN A 122 4.75 1.21 6.84
CA GLN A 122 4.47 0.12 7.79
C GLN A 122 5.51 -1.01 7.75
N ASP A 123 6.19 -1.19 6.62
CA ASP A 123 7.35 -2.08 6.48
C ASP A 123 8.58 -1.52 7.22
N LEU A 124 8.79 -0.19 7.13
CA LEU A 124 9.89 0.51 7.81
C LEU A 124 9.68 0.66 9.33
N TYR A 125 8.45 1.01 9.71
CA TYR A 125 8.06 1.31 11.09
C TYR A 125 6.71 0.63 11.35
N PRO A 126 6.71 -0.68 11.68
CA PRO A 126 5.47 -1.36 12.01
C PRO A 126 4.81 -0.66 13.19
N GLY A 127 3.55 -0.24 13.03
CA GLY A 127 2.76 0.40 14.08
C GLY A 127 2.33 -0.54 15.22
N ILE A 128 2.87 -1.76 15.27
CA ILE A 128 2.55 -2.80 16.23
C ILE A 128 3.73 -2.97 17.19
N ASN A 129 3.43 -2.98 18.48
CA ASN A 129 4.34 -3.30 19.57
C ASN A 129 5.00 -4.67 19.35
N ILE A 130 6.20 -4.71 18.78
CA ILE A 130 7.14 -5.83 18.96
C ILE A 130 7.86 -5.67 20.31
N LEU A 131 7.12 -5.32 21.35
CA LEU A 131 7.55 -5.51 22.72
C LEU A 131 6.71 -6.66 23.26
N GLN A 132 7.14 -7.88 22.92
CA GLN A 132 7.15 -8.92 23.92
C GLN A 132 8.01 -8.36 25.06
N GLU A 133 7.38 -7.83 26.11
CA GLU A 133 8.00 -7.95 27.41
C GLU A 133 8.22 -9.46 27.63
N PRO A 134 9.44 -9.90 27.97
CA PRO A 134 9.71 -11.32 28.13
C PRO A 134 8.73 -11.87 29.17
N SER A 135 7.94 -12.85 28.73
CA SER A 135 7.09 -13.66 29.57
C SER A 135 7.90 -14.16 30.76
N ILE A 136 7.54 -13.70 31.96
CA ILE A 136 7.88 -14.42 33.18
C ILE A 136 7.26 -15.82 33.00
N PRO A 137 8.03 -16.91 33.05
CA PRO A 137 7.45 -18.24 32.92
C PRO A 137 6.56 -18.49 34.13
N CYS A 138 5.25 -18.58 33.89
CA CYS A 138 4.30 -19.14 34.83
C CYS A 138 4.51 -20.65 34.84
N THR A 139 5.06 -21.16 35.93
CA THR A 139 5.10 -22.58 36.25
C THR A 139 3.66 -23.08 36.40
N GLU A 140 3.30 -24.10 35.62
CA GLU A 140 2.09 -24.88 35.81
C GLU A 140 2.18 -25.65 37.14
N ASP A 141 1.13 -25.62 37.96
CA ASP A 141 0.38 -26.84 38.21
C ASP A 141 -0.90 -26.66 39.04
N ASN A 142 -1.88 -27.45 38.62
CA ASN A 142 -3.01 -28.04 39.34
C ASN A 142 -4.37 -27.32 39.44
N ALA A 143 -5.30 -27.92 38.70
CA ALA A 143 -6.75 -27.83 38.81
C ALA A 143 -7.27 -28.44 40.13
N ALA A 144 -8.35 -27.85 40.69
CA ALA A 144 -9.51 -28.57 41.22
C ALA A 144 -10.60 -27.63 41.79
N VAL A 145 -11.81 -27.77 41.24
CA VAL A 145 -13.14 -27.88 41.89
C VAL A 145 -13.63 -26.72 42.80
N GLU A 146 -14.76 -26.11 42.37
CA GLU A 146 -15.62 -25.24 43.17
C GLU A 146 -16.27 -26.01 44.35
N GLU A 147 -16.10 -25.54 45.59
CA GLU A 147 -16.87 -25.99 46.75
C GLU A 147 -17.52 -24.81 47.49
N TYR A 148 -18.81 -25.00 47.80
CA TYR A 148 -19.70 -24.06 48.49
C TYR A 148 -19.23 -23.76 49.92
N TYR A 149 -19.28 -22.47 50.32
CA TYR A 149 -19.00 -22.04 51.69
C TYR A 149 -20.15 -22.37 52.65
N THR A 150 -19.84 -23.12 53.71
CA THR A 150 -20.56 -23.09 54.99
C THR A 150 -19.52 -22.78 56.09
N PRO A 151 -19.77 -21.85 57.04
CA PRO A 151 -18.77 -21.51 58.05
C PRO A 151 -18.80 -22.48 59.24
N ASP A 152 -17.62 -22.94 59.68
CA ASP A 152 -17.44 -23.81 60.84
C ASP A 152 -17.39 -23.05 62.18
N PRO A 153 -17.82 -23.68 63.30
CA PRO A 153 -17.60 -23.18 64.65
C PRO A 153 -16.25 -23.60 65.25
N SER A 154 -15.82 -22.84 66.28
CA SER A 154 -14.49 -22.77 66.90
C SER A 154 -13.95 -24.05 67.59
N PRO A 155 -12.63 -24.11 67.91
CA PRO A 155 -11.89 -25.37 68.07
C PRO A 155 -11.74 -25.83 69.54
N SER A 156 -11.52 -27.13 69.73
CA SER A 156 -10.88 -27.63 70.96
C SER A 156 -10.02 -28.88 70.74
N THR A 157 -8.72 -28.69 71.01
CA THR A 157 -7.74 -29.52 71.74
C THR A 157 -7.42 -30.98 71.35
N SER A 158 -6.10 -31.25 71.44
CA SER A 158 -5.40 -32.53 71.71
C SER A 158 -5.42 -33.57 70.58
N SER A 159 -4.37 -34.33 70.24
CA SER A 159 -3.04 -34.58 70.82
C SER A 159 -2.32 -35.64 69.95
N LEU A 160 -0.98 -35.59 69.96
CA LEU A 160 0.02 -36.70 69.93
C LEU A 160 0.32 -37.48 68.62
N ASP A 161 1.64 -37.54 68.37
CA ASP A 161 2.48 -38.68 67.93
C ASP A 161 2.26 -39.24 66.49
N GLU A 162 3.26 -39.63 65.68
CA GLU A 162 4.67 -40.01 65.85
C GLU A 162 5.27 -40.27 64.42
N VAL A 163 6.59 -40.05 64.21
CA VAL A 163 7.60 -40.95 63.54
C VAL A 163 7.37 -41.39 62.06
N ASP A 164 8.31 -41.60 61.13
CA ASP A 164 9.77 -41.52 60.94
C ASP A 164 10.09 -42.10 59.53
N GLY A 165 11.31 -41.88 59.01
CA GLY A 165 11.99 -42.67 57.96
C GLY A 165 11.84 -42.14 56.51
N SER A 166 12.84 -41.58 55.82
CA SER A 166 14.22 -41.98 55.44
C SER A 166 14.31 -43.07 54.36
N TRP A 167 15.37 -42.96 53.53
CA TRP A 167 16.03 -43.92 52.60
C TRP A 167 15.76 -43.81 51.07
N LYS A 168 16.57 -42.97 50.40
CA LYS A 168 17.70 -43.27 49.48
C LYS A 168 17.70 -44.38 48.39
N ASP A 169 18.37 -43.97 47.29
CA ASP A 169 19.35 -44.65 46.39
C ASP A 169 18.92 -45.25 45.01
N ASP A 170 19.60 -44.72 43.97
CA ASP A 170 20.32 -45.32 42.82
C ASP A 170 19.64 -46.27 41.79
N ASP A 171 19.84 -46.03 40.48
CA ASP A 171 20.93 -46.62 39.63
C ASP A 171 20.60 -46.68 38.11
N ASP A 172 21.64 -46.99 37.33
CA ASP A 172 22.04 -46.66 35.95
C ASP A 172 21.62 -47.62 34.79
N SER A 173 21.99 -47.22 33.56
CA SER A 173 22.41 -48.05 32.38
C SER A 173 21.51 -48.29 31.14
N SER A 174 22.20 -48.43 29.99
CA SER A 174 21.84 -48.15 28.59
C SER A 174 21.98 -49.34 27.61
N LEU A 175 21.25 -49.40 26.47
CA LEU A 175 21.68 -50.14 25.25
C LEU A 175 20.97 -49.79 23.89
N SER A 176 21.81 -49.53 22.86
CA SER A 176 21.76 -49.84 21.39
C SER A 176 20.76 -49.23 20.36
N SER A 177 21.27 -48.29 19.54
CA SER A 177 21.68 -48.35 18.09
C SER A 177 20.76 -48.80 16.91
N TYR A 178 20.93 -48.06 15.79
CA TYR A 178 20.50 -48.18 14.37
C TYR A 178 19.09 -47.62 14.03
N GLY A 179 18.87 -46.68 13.10
CA GLY A 179 19.68 -45.89 12.17
C GLY A 179 18.71 -45.18 11.18
N ASP A 180 18.88 -43.87 10.96
CA ASP A 180 18.75 -43.13 9.69
C ASP A 180 18.42 -41.64 9.88
N THR A 181 19.37 -40.86 9.38
CA THR A 181 19.37 -39.46 8.94
C THR A 181 18.03 -38.77 8.68
N GLU A 182 17.77 -37.70 9.43
CA GLU A 182 17.19 -36.46 8.90
C GLU A 182 17.78 -35.23 9.62
N ILE A 183 18.60 -34.51 8.85
CA ILE A 183 19.03 -33.11 8.92
C ILE A 183 18.49 -32.33 10.14
N GLN A 184 19.36 -32.13 11.13
CA GLN A 184 19.14 -31.16 12.21
C GLN A 184 20.43 -30.38 12.43
N ILE A 185 20.56 -29.23 11.75
CA ILE A 185 21.60 -28.24 12.05
C ILE A 185 21.00 -26.83 11.95
N ALA A 186 20.90 -26.21 13.13
CA ALA A 186 20.89 -24.77 13.41
C ALA A 186 19.65 -23.92 13.05
N GLU A 187 18.57 -24.08 13.82
CA GLU A 187 17.60 -22.98 14.05
C GLU A 187 17.87 -22.17 15.35
N ASP A 188 18.82 -22.58 16.18
CA ASP A 188 19.10 -21.94 17.48
C ASP A 188 20.23 -20.89 17.46
N SER A 189 20.38 -20.16 16.36
CA SER A 189 21.29 -18.99 16.30
C SER A 189 20.61 -17.71 15.81
N LEU A 190 19.28 -17.63 15.85
CA LEU A 190 18.51 -16.40 15.56
C LEU A 190 18.07 -15.61 16.81
N MET A 191 18.74 -15.83 17.95
CA MET A 191 18.55 -15.01 19.17
C MET A 191 19.88 -14.44 19.66
N THR A 192 20.61 -13.75 18.78
CA THR A 192 21.75 -12.96 19.23
C THR A 192 21.92 -11.73 18.33
N LEU A 193 21.62 -10.57 18.92
CA LEU A 193 21.99 -9.22 18.47
C LEU A 193 21.35 -8.72 17.17
N VAL A 194 20.03 -8.50 17.20
CA VAL A 194 19.46 -7.34 16.48
C VAL A 194 19.82 -6.11 17.32
N GLY A 195 21.04 -5.62 17.18
CA GLY A 195 21.32 -4.22 17.51
C GLY A 195 20.41 -3.32 16.67
N PRO A 196 20.07 -2.10 17.12
CA PRO A 196 19.33 -1.16 16.28
C PRO A 196 20.10 -1.00 14.98
N ALA A 197 19.46 -1.36 13.87
CA ALA A 197 20.04 -1.14 12.55
C ALA A 197 20.55 0.30 12.50
N PRO A 198 21.75 0.55 11.94
CA PRO A 198 22.26 1.91 11.85
C PRO A 198 21.18 2.78 11.18
N GLU A 199 21.05 4.04 11.60
CA GLU A 199 20.23 5.12 11.04
C GLU A 199 20.60 5.45 9.56
N SER A 200 20.94 4.42 8.80
CA SER A 200 21.29 4.38 7.40
C SER A 200 20.03 4.62 6.56
N THR A 201 19.73 5.91 6.46
CA THR A 201 18.84 6.55 5.50
C THR A 201 17.39 6.08 5.55
N ASN A 202 16.58 6.82 6.32
CA ASN A 202 15.11 6.88 6.23
C ASN A 202 14.58 7.33 4.85
N THR A 203 15.41 7.25 3.81
CA THR A 203 15.14 7.73 2.47
C THR A 203 15.10 6.54 1.53
N ARG A 204 13.93 6.30 0.95
CA ARG A 204 13.73 5.29 -0.09
C ARG A 204 13.45 5.97 -1.41
N ARG A 205 13.87 5.35 -2.51
CA ARG A 205 13.44 5.80 -3.84
C ARG A 205 12.16 5.09 -4.21
N VAL A 206 11.14 5.86 -4.56
CA VAL A 206 9.82 5.38 -4.93
C VAL A 206 9.47 5.85 -6.32
N PHE A 207 8.61 5.10 -7.00
CA PHE A 207 8.23 5.35 -8.37
C PHE A 207 6.72 5.48 -8.43
N LEU A 208 6.29 6.69 -8.77
CA LEU A 208 4.90 7.09 -8.70
C LEU A 208 4.37 7.31 -10.11
N ASP A 209 3.07 7.15 -10.25
CA ASP A 209 2.40 7.50 -11.49
C ASP A 209 2.25 9.03 -11.57
N ALA A 210 2.81 9.63 -12.62
CA ALA A 210 2.79 11.07 -12.83
C ALA A 210 2.15 11.43 -14.17
N ASN A 211 1.15 12.30 -14.13
CA ASN A 211 0.60 12.95 -15.31
C ASN A 211 1.07 14.41 -15.35
N LEU A 212 2.13 14.67 -16.13
CA LEU A 212 2.71 15.99 -16.30
C LEU A 212 2.14 16.66 -17.56
N LYS A 213 2.25 17.99 -17.65
CA LYS A 213 1.88 18.74 -18.88
C LYS A 213 2.62 18.21 -20.12
N GLU A 214 3.85 17.75 -19.92
CA GLU A 214 4.75 17.23 -20.96
C GLU A 214 4.44 15.77 -21.35
N GLY A 215 3.62 15.07 -20.56
CA GLY A 215 3.19 13.71 -20.85
C GLY A 215 3.06 12.83 -19.60
N TYR A 216 2.53 11.64 -19.85
CA TYR A 216 2.30 10.60 -18.85
C TYR A 216 3.57 9.77 -18.59
N CYS A 217 3.86 9.46 -17.32
CA CYS A 217 4.92 8.55 -16.89
C CYS A 217 4.46 7.71 -15.67
N PRO A 218 4.27 6.40 -15.80
CA PRO A 218 3.82 5.52 -14.71
C PRO A 218 4.93 5.19 -13.69
N MET A 219 6.18 5.56 -13.96
CA MET A 219 7.34 5.23 -13.13
C MET A 219 8.21 6.48 -12.93
N MET A 220 7.61 7.56 -12.43
CA MET A 220 8.34 8.79 -12.14
C MET A 220 9.13 8.64 -10.84
N PRO A 221 10.47 8.78 -10.84
CA PRO A 221 11.28 8.65 -9.64
C PRO A 221 11.06 9.82 -8.68
N HIS A 222 10.83 9.49 -7.41
CA HIS A 222 10.73 10.41 -6.29
C HIS A 222 11.60 9.91 -5.14
N SER A 223 12.13 10.80 -4.32
CA SER A 223 12.75 10.43 -3.05
C SER A 223 11.71 10.55 -1.94
N MET A 224 11.51 9.47 -1.19
CA MET A 224 10.60 9.38 -0.07
C MET A 224 11.40 9.42 1.23
N TYR A 225 11.18 10.44 2.04
CA TYR A 225 11.74 10.56 3.39
C TYR A 225 10.66 10.19 4.39
N CYS A 226 10.91 9.15 5.19
CA CYS A 226 9.99 8.70 6.23
C CYS A 226 10.53 9.09 7.60
N LEU A 227 9.95 10.11 8.22
CA LEU A 227 10.39 10.64 9.51
C LEU A 227 9.45 10.13 10.61
N PRO A 228 9.88 9.16 11.45
CA PRO A 228 9.07 8.71 12.57
C PRO A 228 8.93 9.84 13.60
N LEU A 229 7.68 10.17 13.95
CA LEU A 229 7.36 11.21 14.94
C LEU A 229 7.25 10.57 16.34
N TRP A 230 6.46 9.50 16.44
CA TRP A 230 6.29 8.64 17.61
C TRP A 230 5.94 7.23 17.14
N HIS A 231 5.86 6.26 18.05
CA HIS A 231 5.35 4.94 17.69
C HIS A 231 3.93 5.06 17.11
N GLY A 232 3.70 4.47 15.93
CA GLY A 232 2.44 4.61 15.21
C GLY A 232 2.19 5.99 14.59
N MET A 233 3.14 6.93 14.56
CA MET A 233 2.97 8.22 13.88
C MET A 233 4.19 8.56 13.02
N SER A 234 3.96 8.86 11.75
CA SER A 234 5.04 9.14 10.79
C SER A 234 4.71 10.32 9.90
N LEU A 235 5.72 11.14 9.62
CA LEU A 235 5.69 12.18 8.59
C LEU A 235 6.40 11.64 7.35
N VAL A 236 5.73 11.69 6.21
CA VAL A 236 6.32 11.32 4.92
C VAL A 236 6.46 12.56 4.06
N ILE A 237 7.64 12.73 3.46
CA ILE A 237 7.96 13.81 2.54
C ILE A 237 8.39 13.19 1.21
N LEU A 238 7.78 13.63 0.11
CA LEU A 238 8.13 13.22 -1.24
C LEU A 238 8.75 14.39 -1.99
N THR A 239 9.93 14.18 -2.53
CA THR A 239 10.63 15.18 -3.33
C THR A 239 10.74 14.78 -4.80
N LYS A 240 10.75 15.80 -5.65
CA LYS A 240 11.03 15.69 -7.08
C LYS A 240 12.50 15.38 -7.28
N PHE A 241 12.76 14.31 -8.03
CA PHE A 241 14.11 14.01 -8.47
C PHE A 241 14.56 15.00 -9.57
N ALA A 242 15.80 15.51 -9.46
CA ALA A 242 16.36 16.50 -10.41
C ALA A 242 16.38 15.99 -11.87
N GLY A 243 16.52 14.68 -12.07
CA GLY A 243 16.50 14.00 -13.38
C GLY A 243 15.10 13.61 -13.90
N SER A 244 14.02 14.18 -13.36
CA SER A 244 12.63 13.81 -13.76
C SER A 244 12.35 13.95 -15.26
N HIS A 245 12.90 14.98 -15.94
CA HIS A 245 12.77 15.16 -17.39
C HIS A 245 13.47 14.03 -18.19
N ILE A 246 14.60 13.52 -17.68
CA ILE A 246 15.31 12.37 -18.25
C ILE A 246 14.48 11.11 -18.06
N ALA A 247 13.86 10.93 -16.89
CA ALA A 247 12.98 9.79 -16.61
C ALA A 247 11.77 9.75 -17.57
N LEU A 248 11.12 10.90 -17.80
CA LEU A 248 10.01 11.02 -18.75
C LEU A 248 10.46 10.66 -20.18
N SER A 249 11.59 11.22 -20.62
CA SER A 249 12.15 10.96 -21.95
C SER A 249 12.49 9.48 -22.14
N LEU A 250 13.15 8.86 -21.15
CA LEU A 250 13.48 7.44 -21.18
C LEU A 250 12.22 6.57 -21.24
N TYR A 251 11.18 6.90 -20.47
CA TYR A 251 9.92 6.18 -20.50
C TYR A 251 9.25 6.26 -21.88
N HIS A 252 9.13 7.45 -22.47
CA HIS A 252 8.54 7.61 -23.81
C HIS A 252 9.31 6.85 -24.89
N LEU A 253 10.64 6.82 -24.80
CA LEU A 253 11.47 6.01 -25.71
C LEU A 253 11.21 4.52 -25.50
N LEU A 254 11.25 4.04 -24.25
CA LEU A 254 11.00 2.63 -23.92
C LEU A 254 9.62 2.15 -24.36
N ASP A 255 8.59 2.99 -24.18
CA ASP A 255 7.23 2.70 -24.63
C ASP A 255 7.16 2.64 -26.16
N GLY A 256 7.72 3.65 -26.85
CA GLY A 256 7.78 3.68 -28.31
C GLY A 256 8.51 2.47 -28.93
N PHE A 257 9.65 2.08 -28.36
CA PHE A 257 10.36 0.87 -28.80
C PHE A 257 9.63 -0.42 -28.44
N SER A 258 8.86 -0.45 -27.34
CA SER A 258 8.04 -1.62 -26.99
C SER A 258 6.86 -1.80 -27.95
N MET A 259 6.21 -0.70 -28.35
CA MET A 259 5.19 -0.72 -29.40
C MET A 259 5.79 -1.15 -30.74
N MET A 260 6.99 -0.69 -31.08
CA MET A 260 7.69 -1.09 -32.30
C MET A 260 8.00 -2.60 -32.31
N GLU A 261 8.60 -3.12 -31.23
CA GLU A 261 8.92 -4.55 -31.10
C GLU A 261 7.67 -5.41 -31.26
N LYS A 262 6.55 -5.03 -30.64
CA LYS A 262 5.27 -5.71 -30.79
C LYS A 262 4.79 -5.74 -32.25
N LYS A 263 4.83 -4.59 -32.95
CA LYS A 263 4.47 -4.51 -34.38
C LYS A 263 5.39 -5.34 -35.28
N LEU A 264 6.69 -5.40 -34.97
CA LEU A 264 7.66 -6.22 -35.70
C LEU A 264 7.40 -7.72 -35.51
N LEU A 265 6.97 -8.12 -34.30
CA LEU A 265 6.57 -9.50 -34.01
C LEU A 265 5.26 -9.89 -34.70
N GLU A 266 4.28 -8.98 -34.78
CA GLU A 266 2.95 -9.19 -35.39
C GLU A 266 2.95 -9.24 -36.94
N GLY A 267 4.06 -8.94 -37.61
CA GLY A 267 4.33 -9.42 -38.97
C GLY A 267 3.80 -8.59 -40.16
N GLN A 268 3.48 -7.30 -40.01
CA GLN A 268 3.20 -6.43 -41.17
C GLN A 268 4.50 -5.92 -41.82
N ASP A 269 4.52 -5.75 -43.15
CA ASP A 269 5.69 -5.44 -43.99
C ASP A 269 6.72 -4.49 -43.35
N THR A 270 7.82 -5.09 -42.89
CA THR A 270 8.85 -4.50 -42.00
C THR A 270 9.45 -3.20 -42.51
N HIS A 271 9.60 -3.03 -43.82
CA HIS A 271 10.24 -1.85 -44.41
C HIS A 271 9.27 -0.69 -44.69
N GLN A 272 7.98 -0.96 -44.94
CA GLN A 272 6.99 0.11 -45.05
C GLN A 272 6.62 0.62 -43.65
N VAL A 273 6.37 -0.27 -42.68
CA VAL A 273 5.98 0.10 -41.30
C VAL A 273 7.02 1.00 -40.61
N VAL A 274 8.31 0.79 -40.85
CA VAL A 274 9.38 1.60 -40.22
C VAL A 274 9.60 2.94 -40.94
N ARG A 275 9.39 3.00 -42.25
CA ARG A 275 9.74 4.17 -43.07
C ARG A 275 8.58 5.13 -43.34
N SER A 276 7.33 4.65 -43.39
CA SER A 276 6.14 5.48 -43.67
C SER A 276 5.28 5.77 -42.45
N ASN A 277 5.53 5.12 -41.30
CA ASN A 277 4.74 5.38 -40.10
C ASN A 277 5.21 6.67 -39.40
N PRO A 278 4.35 7.70 -39.25
CA PRO A 278 4.73 8.96 -38.62
C PRO A 278 5.23 8.78 -37.18
N ILE A 279 4.76 7.75 -36.48
CA ILE A 279 5.20 7.41 -35.12
C ILE A 279 6.69 7.03 -35.09
N MET A 280 7.19 6.40 -36.16
CA MET A 280 8.59 5.94 -36.24
C MET A 280 9.55 7.06 -36.59
N VAL A 281 9.13 8.01 -37.42
CA VAL A 281 9.88 9.24 -37.70
C VAL A 281 10.03 10.07 -36.42
N GLU A 282 8.94 10.19 -35.65
CA GLU A 282 8.96 10.91 -34.38
C GLU A 282 9.82 10.18 -33.32
N LEU A 283 9.70 8.85 -33.19
CA LEU A 283 10.56 8.08 -32.28
C LEU A 283 12.03 8.22 -32.63
N LYS A 284 12.39 8.17 -33.92
CA LYS A 284 13.76 8.41 -34.39
C LYS A 284 14.25 9.80 -33.99
N LYS A 285 13.46 10.84 -34.29
CA LYS A 285 13.78 12.24 -33.94
C LYS A 285 14.00 12.41 -32.44
N ARG A 286 13.10 11.87 -31.61
CA ARG A 286 13.23 11.90 -30.14
C ARG A 286 14.47 11.16 -29.65
N THR A 287 14.76 9.99 -30.23
CA THR A 287 15.95 9.21 -29.84
C THR A 287 17.23 9.95 -30.22
N ASP A 288 17.31 10.54 -31.43
CA ASP A 288 18.45 11.36 -31.85
C ASP A 288 18.64 12.59 -30.96
N GLN A 289 17.54 13.28 -30.58
CA GLN A 289 17.59 14.40 -29.64
C GLN A 289 18.05 13.97 -28.26
N PHE A 290 17.55 12.84 -27.76
CA PHE A 290 17.92 12.30 -26.46
C PHE A 290 19.41 11.90 -26.42
N VAL A 291 19.89 11.15 -27.40
CA VAL A 291 21.31 10.77 -27.51
C VAL A 291 22.21 12.01 -27.59
N LYS A 292 21.79 13.07 -28.30
CA LYS A 292 22.52 14.34 -28.34
C LYS A 292 22.53 15.05 -26.98
N SER A 293 21.40 15.07 -26.27
CA SER A 293 21.27 15.72 -24.95
C SER A 293 22.17 15.12 -23.88
N LEU A 294 22.53 13.84 -24.02
CA LEU A 294 23.44 13.15 -23.10
C LEU A 294 24.91 13.54 -23.29
N GLY A 295 25.25 14.36 -24.31
CA GLY A 295 26.56 14.99 -24.45
C GLY A 295 27.73 14.01 -24.50
N GLY A 296 27.55 12.82 -25.09
CA GLY A 296 28.58 11.79 -25.21
C GLY A 296 28.88 10.99 -23.94
N ARG A 297 28.17 11.23 -22.82
CA ARG A 297 28.33 10.47 -21.58
C ARG A 297 27.97 8.98 -21.72
N GLU A 298 27.14 8.65 -22.70
CA GLU A 298 26.61 7.30 -22.95
C GLU A 298 26.99 6.81 -24.35
N ILE A 299 28.28 6.48 -24.52
CA ILE A 299 28.84 5.99 -25.80
C ILE A 299 28.18 4.67 -26.22
N GLN A 300 27.81 3.83 -25.26
CA GLN A 300 27.14 2.56 -25.51
C GLN A 300 25.77 2.76 -26.19
N LEU A 301 24.93 3.67 -25.67
CA LEU A 301 23.64 3.98 -26.29
C LEU A 301 23.84 4.57 -27.68
N HIS A 302 24.83 5.44 -27.87
CA HIS A 302 25.13 6.03 -29.17
C HIS A 302 25.43 4.96 -30.23
N ASN A 303 26.31 3.99 -29.90
CA ASN A 303 26.71 2.92 -30.81
C ASN A 303 25.54 1.97 -31.12
N ILE A 304 24.80 1.54 -30.10
CA ILE A 304 23.64 0.65 -30.27
C ILE A 304 22.54 1.33 -31.08
N TRP A 305 22.31 2.63 -30.86
CA TRP A 305 21.35 3.42 -31.64
C TRP A 305 21.81 3.60 -33.10
N LEU A 306 23.11 3.80 -33.34
CA LEU A 306 23.66 3.89 -34.69
C LEU A 306 23.50 2.57 -35.45
N GLU A 307 23.77 1.45 -34.80
CA GLU A 307 23.57 0.11 -35.36
C GLU A 307 22.11 -0.13 -35.75
N PHE A 308 21.18 0.19 -34.84
CA PHE A 308 19.75 0.11 -35.12
C PHE A 308 19.36 1.03 -36.30
N LYS A 309 19.86 2.27 -36.33
CA LYS A 309 19.57 3.21 -37.42
C LYS A 309 20.01 2.69 -38.78
N ASN A 310 21.20 2.09 -38.85
CA ASN A 310 21.72 1.51 -40.08
C ASN A 310 20.83 0.36 -40.54
N LYS A 311 20.52 -0.56 -39.64
CA LYS A 311 19.67 -1.73 -39.94
C LYS A 311 18.23 -1.36 -40.34
N ALA A 312 17.64 -0.35 -39.68
CA ALA A 312 16.25 0.05 -39.86
C ALA A 312 16.02 1.04 -41.02
N PHE A 313 16.98 1.93 -41.29
CA PHE A 313 16.82 3.03 -42.25
C PHE A 313 17.77 2.99 -43.45
N SER A 314 18.76 2.08 -43.50
CA SER A 314 19.61 1.90 -44.70
C SER A 314 18.79 1.47 -45.91
N ARG A 315 19.14 1.98 -47.10
CA ARG A 315 18.47 1.67 -48.38
C ARG A 315 18.99 0.40 -49.05
N ASN A 316 20.17 -0.11 -48.65
CA ASN A 316 20.93 -1.08 -49.44
C ASN A 316 20.97 -2.52 -48.88
N GLU A 317 20.48 -2.76 -47.66
CA GLU A 317 20.52 -4.09 -47.03
C GLU A 317 19.09 -4.60 -46.74
N THR A 318 18.79 -5.81 -47.21
CA THR A 318 17.60 -6.58 -46.81
C THR A 318 17.81 -7.14 -45.40
N THR A 319 17.81 -6.27 -44.40
CA THR A 319 17.94 -6.67 -43.00
C THR A 319 16.82 -7.63 -42.64
N SER A 320 17.15 -8.79 -42.07
CA SER A 320 16.14 -9.76 -41.68
C SER A 320 15.27 -9.22 -40.53
N ARG A 321 13.99 -9.63 -40.49
CA ARG A 321 13.06 -9.24 -39.41
C ARG A 321 13.61 -9.60 -38.02
N ALA A 322 14.27 -10.75 -37.91
CA ALA A 322 14.88 -11.23 -36.67
C ALA A 322 16.00 -10.30 -36.20
N GLU A 323 16.85 -9.82 -37.11
CA GLU A 323 17.92 -8.87 -36.79
C GLU A 323 17.38 -7.50 -36.35
N LEU A 324 16.29 -7.02 -36.97
CA LEU A 324 15.63 -5.78 -36.56
C LEU A 324 15.02 -5.89 -35.16
N VAL A 325 14.34 -6.99 -34.86
CA VAL A 325 13.79 -7.27 -33.52
C VAL A 325 14.94 -7.35 -32.50
N GLN A 326 16.04 -8.02 -32.83
CA GLN A 326 17.21 -8.10 -31.97
C GLN A 326 17.84 -6.73 -31.70
N ALA A 327 18.02 -5.91 -32.74
CA ALA A 327 18.56 -4.55 -32.62
C ALA A 327 17.65 -3.65 -31.79
N CYS A 328 16.32 -3.73 -31.99
CA CYS A 328 15.33 -3.04 -31.18
C CYS A 328 15.41 -3.47 -29.71
N GLY A 329 15.50 -4.78 -29.46
CA GLY A 329 15.69 -5.35 -28.13
C GLY A 329 16.98 -4.89 -27.46
N SER A 330 18.07 -4.71 -28.22
CA SER A 330 19.34 -4.16 -27.71
C SER A 330 19.22 -2.69 -27.29
N VAL A 331 18.54 -1.85 -28.08
CA VAL A 331 18.25 -0.45 -27.71
C VAL A 331 17.43 -0.41 -26.42
N LYS A 332 16.35 -1.20 -26.33
CA LYS A 332 15.51 -1.30 -25.13
C LYS A 332 16.31 -1.70 -23.91
N ARG A 333 17.13 -2.75 -24.02
CA ARG A 333 18.00 -3.22 -22.93
C ARG A 333 18.94 -2.10 -22.46
N GLN A 334 19.54 -1.33 -23.36
CA GLN A 334 20.40 -0.21 -22.98
C GLN A 334 19.63 0.92 -22.29
N LEU A 335 18.46 1.31 -22.82
CA LEU A 335 17.61 2.32 -22.18
C LEU A 335 17.17 1.89 -20.77
N CYS A 336 16.86 0.60 -20.58
CA CYS A 336 16.58 0.02 -19.26
C CYS A 336 17.81 0.07 -18.35
N CYS A 337 18.99 -0.28 -18.84
CA CYS A 337 20.24 -0.18 -18.08
C CYS A 337 20.52 1.26 -17.62
N MET A 338 20.33 2.23 -18.50
CA MET A 338 20.49 3.65 -18.17
C MET A 338 19.49 4.12 -17.13
N TYR A 339 18.21 3.79 -17.31
CA TYR A 339 17.18 4.10 -16.33
C TYR A 339 17.56 3.52 -14.96
N ARG A 340 18.08 2.30 -14.93
CA ARG A 340 18.56 1.68 -13.69
C ARG A 340 19.77 2.39 -13.09
N GLN A 341 20.77 2.75 -13.87
CA GLN A 341 21.96 3.41 -13.35
C GLN A 341 21.62 4.79 -12.76
N LEU A 342 20.76 5.55 -13.45
CA LEU A 342 20.38 6.90 -13.05
C LEU A 342 19.44 6.91 -11.84
N PHE A 343 18.48 5.99 -11.79
CA PHE A 343 17.40 6.05 -10.81
C PHE A 343 17.40 4.91 -9.81
N LEU A 344 18.12 3.80 -9.99
CA LEU A 344 18.04 2.63 -9.11
C LEU A 344 19.34 2.30 -8.39
N ALA A 345 20.47 2.43 -9.08
CA ALA A 345 21.76 1.96 -8.58
C ALA A 345 22.47 2.97 -7.65
N SER A 346 22.18 4.27 -7.79
CA SER A 346 22.79 5.27 -6.91
C SER A 346 22.10 5.26 -5.55
N PRO A 347 22.79 4.92 -4.44
CA PRO A 347 22.32 5.30 -3.12
C PRO A 347 22.11 6.82 -3.11
N ILE A 348 21.18 7.27 -2.27
CA ILE A 348 20.90 8.69 -2.07
C ILE A 348 22.09 9.28 -1.30
N SER A 349 23.20 9.53 -1.99
CA SER A 349 24.41 10.09 -1.41
C SER A 349 24.25 11.61 -1.23
N GLY A 350 24.68 12.09 -0.06
CA GLY A 350 24.27 13.33 0.59
C GLY A 350 24.53 14.67 -0.11
N THR A 351 24.99 14.71 -1.36
CA THR A 351 25.10 15.97 -2.12
C THR A 351 23.80 16.36 -2.81
N HIS A 352 22.90 15.40 -3.06
CA HIS A 352 21.64 15.62 -3.78
C HIS A 352 20.39 15.25 -2.97
N ALA A 353 20.54 15.07 -1.66
CA ALA A 353 19.46 14.65 -0.76
C ALA A 353 19.15 15.78 0.24
N LEU A 354 17.98 15.69 0.89
CA LEU A 354 17.68 16.55 2.03
C LEU A 354 18.68 16.27 3.15
N SER A 355 19.40 17.31 3.58
CA SER A 355 20.32 17.24 4.73
C SER A 355 19.64 16.67 5.98
N LEU A 356 20.38 15.84 6.74
CA LEU A 356 19.90 15.29 8.02
C LEU A 356 19.52 16.40 9.02
N ASN A 357 20.15 17.57 8.93
CA ASN A 357 19.83 18.74 9.74
C ASN A 357 18.42 19.26 9.45
N ILE A 358 18.04 19.38 8.18
CA ILE A 358 16.67 19.74 7.79
C ILE A 358 15.70 18.69 8.30
N GLN A 359 15.99 17.40 8.05
CA GLN A 359 15.11 16.30 8.46
C GLN A 359 14.84 16.33 9.97
N THR A 360 15.88 16.54 10.77
CA THR A 360 15.78 16.62 12.24
C THR A 360 14.99 17.84 12.69
N ARG A 361 15.22 19.02 12.08
CA ARG A 361 14.47 20.26 12.38
C ARG A 361 13.00 20.14 12.03
N VAL A 362 12.70 19.57 10.86
CA VAL A 362 11.33 19.33 10.40
C VAL A 362 10.61 18.36 11.32
N ARG A 363 11.24 17.23 11.66
CA ARG A 363 10.71 16.27 12.64
C ARG A 363 10.35 16.95 13.96
N LYS A 364 11.27 17.74 14.52
CA LYS A 364 11.05 18.46 15.78
C LYS A 364 9.88 19.45 15.70
N ARG A 365 9.78 20.24 14.61
CA ARG A 365 8.67 21.18 14.42
C ARG A 365 7.31 20.48 14.34
N VAL A 366 7.23 19.35 13.65
CA VAL A 366 5.98 18.58 13.55
C VAL A 366 5.64 17.93 14.90
N GLN A 367 6.63 17.44 15.62
CA GLN A 367 6.44 16.90 16.97
C GLN A 367 5.91 17.97 17.93
N GLU A 368 6.48 19.17 17.93
CA GLU A 368 6.00 20.30 18.75
C GLU A 368 4.55 20.68 18.39
N LYS A 369 4.21 20.71 17.09
CA LYS A 369 2.87 21.08 16.63
C LYS A 369 1.79 20.04 17.01
N LEU A 370 2.15 18.76 17.06
CA LEU A 370 1.21 17.65 17.29
C LEU A 370 1.26 17.09 18.72
N MET A 371 2.12 17.59 19.60
CA MET A 371 2.34 17.03 20.94
C MET A 371 1.04 16.90 21.74
N ASP A 372 0.25 17.97 21.80
CA ASP A 372 -1.02 18.01 22.55
C ASP A 372 -2.09 17.07 21.95
N TRP A 373 -1.97 16.76 20.66
CA TRP A 373 -2.91 15.91 19.93
C TRP A 373 -2.47 14.45 19.86
N LYS A 374 -1.24 14.12 20.30
CA LYS A 374 -0.63 12.79 20.12
C LYS A 374 -1.51 11.66 20.65
N GLU A 375 -1.83 11.69 21.95
CA GLU A 375 -2.61 10.63 22.59
C GLU A 375 -4.03 10.56 22.02
N PHE A 376 -4.64 11.72 21.76
CA PHE A 376 -5.95 11.81 21.12
C PHE A 376 -5.97 11.14 19.74
N LEU A 377 -4.98 11.44 18.89
CA LEU A 377 -4.87 10.89 17.54
C LEU A 377 -4.63 9.38 17.55
N LEU A 378 -3.80 8.88 18.47
CA LEU A 378 -3.54 7.45 18.64
C LEU A 378 -4.83 6.72 19.04
N VAL A 379 -5.55 7.21 20.06
CA VAL A 379 -6.84 6.64 20.47
C VAL A 379 -7.87 6.74 19.35
N LYS A 380 -7.96 7.88 18.65
CA LYS A 380 -8.89 8.08 17.55
C LYS A 380 -8.59 7.14 16.38
N SER A 381 -7.32 6.88 16.08
CA SER A 381 -6.94 5.91 15.04
C SER A 381 -7.39 4.50 15.39
N LYS A 382 -7.29 4.12 16.67
CA LYS A 382 -7.73 2.80 17.13
C LYS A 382 -9.25 2.71 17.24
N ARG A 383 -9.94 3.65 17.88
CA ARG A 383 -11.38 3.49 18.19
C ARG A 383 -12.33 4.10 17.15
N ASN A 384 -11.86 5.08 16.37
CA ASN A 384 -12.66 5.84 15.40
C ASN A 384 -14.07 6.20 15.90
N ILE A 385 -14.15 6.78 17.10
CA ILE A 385 -15.39 7.06 17.86
C ILE A 385 -16.43 7.81 17.02
N THR A 386 -16.00 8.68 16.09
CA THR A 386 -16.90 9.43 15.21
C THR A 386 -17.77 8.53 14.32
N MET A 387 -17.34 7.30 14.05
CA MET A 387 -18.10 6.34 13.24
C MET A 387 -19.07 5.50 14.06
N VAL A 388 -18.87 5.41 15.38
CA VAL A 388 -19.74 4.65 16.29
C VAL A 388 -21.13 5.29 16.38
N THR A 389 -21.23 6.62 16.27
CA THR A 389 -22.52 7.32 16.27
C THR A 389 -23.44 6.84 15.14
N TYR A 390 -22.88 6.47 13.97
CA TYR A 390 -23.67 5.90 12.88
C TYR A 390 -24.24 4.51 13.24
N LEU A 391 -23.50 3.70 14.01
CA LEU A 391 -24.00 2.40 14.46
C LEU A 391 -25.18 2.56 15.44
N GLU A 392 -25.16 3.61 16.26
CA GLU A 392 -26.25 3.94 17.18
C GLU A 392 -27.48 4.52 16.46
N GLU A 393 -27.26 5.31 15.40
CA GLU A 393 -28.33 5.96 14.63
C GLU A 393 -29.14 5.00 13.73
N PHE A 394 -28.54 3.88 13.31
CA PHE A 394 -29.17 2.91 12.42
C PHE A 394 -29.47 1.59 13.16
N PRO A 395 -30.72 1.37 13.61
CA PRO A 395 -31.08 0.17 14.36
C PRO A 395 -30.68 -1.13 13.65
N GLY A 396 -29.95 -1.98 14.38
CA GLY A 396 -29.47 -3.27 13.88
C GLY A 396 -28.26 -3.19 12.97
N LEU A 397 -27.70 -2.01 12.68
CA LEU A 397 -26.43 -1.88 11.96
C LEU A 397 -25.28 -2.29 12.90
N VAL A 398 -24.53 -3.30 12.48
CA VAL A 398 -23.39 -3.84 13.24
C VAL A 398 -22.08 -3.26 12.72
N HIS A 399 -21.93 -3.16 11.40
CA HIS A 399 -20.73 -2.63 10.77
C HIS A 399 -21.02 -2.10 9.37
N PHE A 400 -20.20 -1.15 8.91
CA PHE A 400 -20.22 -0.70 7.51
C PHE A 400 -18.84 -0.32 7.01
N ILE A 401 -18.64 -0.43 5.71
CA ILE A 401 -17.49 0.12 5.00
C ILE A 401 -18.04 0.90 3.81
N TYR A 402 -17.83 2.21 3.82
CA TYR A 402 -18.15 3.09 2.71
C TYR A 402 -16.86 3.50 2.01
N VAL A 403 -16.84 3.41 0.68
CA VAL A 403 -15.67 3.75 -0.12
C VAL A 403 -16.07 4.65 -1.29
N ASP A 404 -15.46 5.82 -1.37
CA ASP A 404 -15.43 6.61 -2.59
C ASP A 404 -14.28 6.08 -3.47
N ARG A 405 -14.64 5.33 -4.51
CA ARG A 405 -13.70 4.72 -5.46
C ARG A 405 -13.17 5.71 -6.49
N THR A 406 -13.78 6.88 -6.61
CA THR A 406 -13.32 7.99 -7.45
C THR A 406 -12.04 8.58 -6.89
N VAL A 407 -12.04 8.88 -5.58
CA VAL A 407 -10.86 9.41 -4.86
C VAL A 407 -10.09 8.35 -4.08
N GLY A 408 -10.58 7.11 -4.05
CA GLY A 408 -9.98 5.96 -3.36
C GLY A 408 -9.87 6.14 -1.85
N GLN A 409 -10.88 6.76 -1.24
CA GLN A 409 -10.94 7.00 0.21
C GLN A 409 -12.05 6.17 0.83
N MET A 410 -11.85 5.74 2.07
CA MET A 410 -12.87 4.99 2.80
C MET A 410 -13.17 5.55 4.17
N VAL A 411 -14.35 5.17 4.66
CA VAL A 411 -14.89 5.48 5.97
C VAL A 411 -15.52 4.21 6.53
N ALA A 412 -15.10 3.81 7.73
CA ALA A 412 -15.63 2.65 8.44
C ALA A 412 -15.42 2.81 9.96
N PRO A 413 -16.28 2.20 10.81
CA PRO A 413 -15.97 1.99 12.21
C PRO A 413 -14.67 1.19 12.38
N SER A 414 -13.96 1.43 13.47
CA SER A 414 -12.75 0.64 13.75
C SER A 414 -13.10 -0.78 14.19
N MET A 415 -12.30 -1.75 13.76
CA MET A 415 -12.35 -3.12 14.24
C MET A 415 -11.05 -3.44 14.95
N ASN A 416 -11.00 -3.23 16.27
CA ASN A 416 -9.85 -3.63 17.08
C ASN A 416 -10.10 -5.02 17.64
N THR A 417 -9.14 -5.92 17.47
CA THR A 417 -9.18 -7.29 18.01
C THR A 417 -8.21 -7.48 19.18
N GLU A 418 -7.41 -6.47 19.51
CA GLU A 418 -6.21 -6.59 20.34
C GLU A 418 -6.41 -6.24 21.82
N ASP A 419 -7.51 -5.59 22.20
CA ASP A 419 -7.70 -5.17 23.59
C ASP A 419 -8.39 -6.27 24.41
N LYS A 420 -7.63 -6.92 25.30
CA LYS A 420 -8.14 -7.78 26.39
C LYS A 420 -9.03 -7.01 27.38
N SER A 421 -9.12 -5.69 27.27
CA SER A 421 -10.05 -4.83 27.99
C SER A 421 -11.20 -4.43 27.08
N THR A 422 -12.40 -4.96 27.35
CA THR A 422 -13.72 -4.53 26.86
C THR A 422 -13.69 -3.63 25.60
N THR A 423 -13.53 -4.24 24.43
CA THR A 423 -13.88 -3.62 23.16
C THR A 423 -15.35 -3.18 23.19
N GLU A 424 -15.71 -2.08 22.50
CA GLU A 424 -17.11 -1.60 22.42
C GLU A 424 -18.06 -2.63 21.78
N LEU A 425 -17.51 -3.60 21.05
CA LEU A 425 -18.21 -4.76 20.48
C LEU A 425 -18.30 -5.97 21.45
N GLY A 426 -17.88 -5.84 22.71
CA GLY A 426 -17.84 -6.92 23.70
C GLY A 426 -16.50 -7.68 23.76
N ASN A 427 -16.53 -8.91 24.30
CA ASN A 427 -15.36 -9.79 24.44
C ASN A 427 -14.58 -9.92 23.11
N SER A 428 -13.25 -10.08 23.19
CA SER A 428 -12.36 -10.21 22.02
C SER A 428 -12.81 -11.25 20.99
N LEU A 429 -13.53 -12.30 21.42
CA LEU A 429 -14.13 -13.32 20.56
C LEU A 429 -15.22 -12.77 19.64
N LEU A 430 -16.09 -11.88 20.14
CA LEU A 430 -17.16 -11.28 19.34
C LEU A 430 -16.59 -10.31 18.31
N ALA A 431 -15.60 -9.51 18.70
CA ALA A 431 -14.87 -8.63 17.77
C ALA A 431 -14.22 -9.44 16.63
N ASN A 432 -13.56 -10.55 16.95
CA ASN A 432 -12.99 -11.46 15.95
C ASN A 432 -14.05 -12.11 15.06
N PHE A 433 -15.21 -12.49 15.62
CA PHE A 433 -16.29 -13.07 14.84
C PHE A 433 -16.88 -12.07 13.83
N ILE A 434 -17.16 -10.84 14.25
CA ILE A 434 -17.63 -9.77 13.36
C ILE A 434 -16.57 -9.44 12.30
N LYS A 435 -15.30 -9.38 12.70
CA LYS A 435 -14.18 -9.23 11.76
C LYS A 435 -14.24 -10.29 10.66
N ASN A 436 -14.33 -11.57 11.02
CA ASN A 436 -14.39 -12.66 10.05
C ASN A 436 -15.61 -12.55 9.11
N LYS A 437 -16.77 -12.13 9.63
CA LYS A 437 -17.97 -11.88 8.80
C LYS A 437 -17.76 -10.74 7.80
N VAL A 438 -17.12 -9.65 8.22
CA VAL A 438 -16.82 -8.51 7.34
C VAL A 438 -15.81 -8.91 6.25
N TRP A 439 -14.74 -9.61 6.60
CA TRP A 439 -13.76 -10.11 5.62
C TRP A 439 -14.39 -11.08 4.63
N PHE A 440 -15.24 -12.00 5.10
CA PHE A 440 -16.00 -12.89 4.23
C PHE A 440 -16.91 -12.12 3.26
N LEU A 441 -17.59 -11.06 3.72
CA LEU A 441 -18.42 -10.20 2.87
C LEU A 441 -17.58 -9.46 1.81
N ILE A 442 -16.39 -8.98 2.16
CA ILE A 442 -15.44 -8.38 1.21
C ILE A 442 -15.07 -9.42 0.14
N ASP A 443 -14.62 -10.60 0.53
CA ASP A 443 -14.20 -11.64 -0.43
C ASP A 443 -15.35 -12.12 -1.33
N LEU A 444 -16.55 -12.27 -0.76
CA LEU A 444 -17.72 -12.68 -1.51
C LEU A 444 -18.16 -11.58 -2.50
N SER A 445 -18.24 -10.33 -2.05
CA SER A 445 -18.62 -9.21 -2.92
C SER A 445 -17.63 -9.04 -4.08
N ARG A 446 -16.33 -9.22 -3.85
CA ARG A 446 -15.30 -9.19 -4.90
C ARG A 446 -15.52 -10.30 -5.94
N ARG A 447 -15.79 -11.53 -5.50
CA ARG A 447 -16.08 -12.65 -6.43
C ARG A 447 -17.34 -12.42 -7.27
N TYR A 448 -18.39 -11.84 -6.68
CA TYR A 448 -19.60 -11.51 -7.43
C TYR A 448 -19.41 -10.32 -8.36
N LEU A 449 -18.62 -9.32 -7.95
CA LEU A 449 -18.28 -8.20 -8.82
C LEU A 449 -17.44 -8.64 -10.03
N GLN A 450 -16.56 -9.64 -9.88
CA GLN A 450 -15.84 -10.24 -11.03
C GLN A 450 -16.80 -10.83 -12.07
N LYS A 451 -17.96 -11.31 -11.62
CA LYS A 451 -19.04 -11.83 -12.47
C LYS A 451 -20.01 -10.76 -12.98
N GLY A 452 -19.72 -9.48 -12.75
CA GLY A 452 -20.52 -8.34 -13.21
C GLY A 452 -21.63 -7.91 -12.25
N TYR A 453 -21.78 -8.53 -11.08
CA TYR A 453 -22.81 -8.14 -10.12
C TYR A 453 -22.37 -6.96 -9.26
N THR A 454 -23.10 -5.85 -9.37
CA THR A 454 -22.84 -4.61 -8.61
C THR A 454 -23.63 -4.54 -7.30
N THR A 455 -24.57 -5.45 -7.08
CA THR A 455 -25.39 -5.52 -5.86
C THR A 455 -25.46 -6.96 -5.39
N LEU A 456 -25.26 -7.19 -4.10
CA LEU A 456 -25.40 -8.48 -3.45
C LEU A 456 -26.03 -8.29 -2.07
N THR A 457 -27.12 -8.99 -1.81
CA THR A 457 -27.77 -9.02 -0.50
C THR A 457 -28.09 -10.46 -0.13
N PHE A 458 -27.76 -10.86 1.09
CA PHE A 458 -28.01 -12.22 1.56
C PHE A 458 -28.06 -12.29 3.07
N ARG A 459 -28.72 -13.32 3.59
CA ARG A 459 -28.73 -13.64 5.02
C ARG A 459 -27.68 -14.71 5.30
N ASP A 460 -26.89 -14.50 6.35
CA ASP A 460 -25.86 -15.42 6.81
C ASP A 460 -26.00 -15.62 8.33
N GLY A 461 -26.86 -16.56 8.70
CA GLY A 461 -27.27 -16.82 10.08
C GLY A 461 -28.08 -15.66 10.66
N ASP A 462 -27.60 -15.12 11.78
CA ASP A 462 -28.20 -14.01 12.50
C ASP A 462 -27.87 -12.64 11.91
N TYR A 463 -27.18 -12.60 10.76
CA TYR A 463 -26.76 -11.37 10.11
C TYR A 463 -27.32 -11.26 8.69
N TYR A 464 -27.55 -10.03 8.27
CA TYR A 464 -27.95 -9.67 6.92
C TYR A 464 -26.85 -8.80 6.31
N CYS A 465 -26.26 -9.32 5.24
CA CYS A 465 -25.10 -8.71 4.59
C CYS A 465 -25.54 -8.04 3.30
N CYS A 466 -25.09 -6.80 3.09
CA CYS A 466 -25.36 -6.06 1.87
C CYS A 466 -24.07 -5.52 1.25
N TYR A 467 -24.05 -5.53 -0.07
CA TYR A 467 -23.02 -4.95 -0.90
C TYR A 467 -23.67 -4.16 -2.04
N PHE A 468 -23.23 -2.92 -2.22
CA PHE A 468 -23.68 -2.05 -3.29
C PHE A 468 -22.47 -1.35 -3.93
N LEU A 469 -22.43 -1.36 -5.26
CA LEU A 469 -21.57 -0.53 -6.08
C LEU A 469 -22.47 0.29 -7.01
N TRP A 470 -22.32 1.61 -7.00
CA TRP A 470 -23.11 2.48 -7.86
C TRP A 470 -22.31 3.66 -8.39
N PHE A 471 -22.90 4.33 -9.37
CA PHE A 471 -22.31 5.46 -10.07
C PHE A 471 -23.24 6.66 -10.00
N GLU A 472 -22.65 7.84 -9.84
CA GLU A 472 -23.36 9.11 -9.80
C GLU A 472 -22.70 10.13 -10.71
N ASN A 473 -23.47 11.13 -11.13
CA ASN A 473 -22.93 12.30 -11.82
C ASN A 473 -22.47 13.39 -10.83
N GLU A 474 -22.03 14.53 -11.35
CA GLU A 474 -21.61 15.66 -10.49
C GLU A 474 -22.75 16.24 -9.65
N ALA A 475 -23.99 16.16 -10.15
CA ALA A 475 -25.19 16.63 -9.48
C ALA A 475 -25.64 15.68 -8.34
N GLY A 476 -24.98 14.53 -8.16
CA GLY A 476 -25.35 13.52 -7.15
C GLY A 476 -26.53 12.65 -7.58
N GLU A 477 -26.87 12.65 -8.86
CA GLU A 477 -27.91 11.78 -9.41
C GLU A 477 -27.31 10.44 -9.80
N LYS A 478 -28.00 9.37 -9.43
CA LYS A 478 -27.58 8.00 -9.75
C LYS A 478 -27.68 7.77 -11.26
N LEU A 479 -26.57 7.33 -11.86
CA LEU A 479 -26.51 6.97 -13.27
C LEU A 479 -27.18 5.61 -13.54
N GLU A 480 -27.68 5.44 -14.77
CA GLU A 480 -28.27 4.19 -15.21
C GLU A 480 -27.25 3.03 -15.13
N ALA A 481 -27.73 1.87 -14.71
CA ALA A 481 -26.90 0.69 -14.54
C ALA A 481 -26.50 0.14 -15.92
N ILE A 482 -25.22 0.34 -16.27
CA ILE A 482 -24.59 -0.32 -17.41
C ILE A 482 -24.06 -1.70 -16.97
N ASP A 483 -24.16 -2.70 -17.84
CA ASP A 483 -23.58 -4.02 -17.58
C ASP A 483 -22.07 -3.94 -17.38
N VAL A 484 -21.62 -4.35 -16.19
CA VAL A 484 -20.21 -4.39 -15.82
C VAL A 484 -19.53 -5.56 -16.53
N PRO A 485 -18.39 -5.34 -17.21
CA PRO A 485 -17.69 -6.41 -17.92
C PRO A 485 -17.28 -7.56 -16.98
N VAL A 486 -17.67 -8.79 -17.35
CA VAL A 486 -17.25 -10.01 -16.64
C VAL A 486 -15.76 -10.23 -16.84
N LEU A 487 -15.05 -10.51 -15.74
CA LEU A 487 -13.63 -10.86 -15.76
C LEU A 487 -13.48 -12.38 -15.70
N GLY A 488 -12.51 -12.92 -16.45
CA GLY A 488 -12.15 -14.34 -16.38
C GLY A 488 -11.41 -14.69 -15.07
N ASP A 489 -11.35 -15.97 -14.73
CA ASP A 489 -10.70 -16.45 -13.49
C ASP A 489 -9.20 -16.12 -13.42
N ASP A 490 -8.52 -16.03 -14.57
CA ASP A 490 -7.11 -15.63 -14.67
C ASP A 490 -6.88 -14.11 -14.57
N SER A 491 -7.95 -13.33 -14.38
CA SER A 491 -7.82 -11.88 -14.25
C SER A 491 -7.18 -11.48 -12.92
N ALA A 492 -6.53 -10.31 -12.92
CA ALA A 492 -6.04 -9.73 -11.67
C ALA A 492 -7.20 -9.53 -10.68
N PRO A 493 -6.98 -9.77 -9.37
CA PRO A 493 -8.03 -9.63 -8.37
C PRO A 493 -8.59 -8.20 -8.36
N ILE A 494 -9.86 -8.10 -7.96
CA ILE A 494 -10.54 -6.79 -7.88
C ILE A 494 -9.89 -5.95 -6.80
N GLY A 495 -9.43 -4.77 -7.21
CA GLY A 495 -8.78 -3.84 -6.32
C GLY A 495 -8.13 -2.69 -7.08
N MET A 496 -7.51 -1.81 -6.31
CA MET A 496 -6.70 -0.70 -6.79
C MET A 496 -5.26 -1.12 -7.05
N LEU A 497 -4.73 -2.07 -6.28
CA LEU A 497 -3.35 -2.47 -6.35
C LEU A 497 -3.11 -3.41 -7.53
N ALA A 498 -3.84 -4.51 -7.67
CA ALA A 498 -3.49 -5.58 -8.61
C ALA A 498 -3.84 -5.34 -10.10
N GLY A 499 -4.71 -4.38 -10.42
CA GLY A 499 -5.15 -4.18 -11.80
C GLY A 499 -5.86 -2.88 -12.11
N GLU A 500 -5.86 -1.91 -11.18
CA GLU A 500 -6.62 -0.66 -11.23
C GLU A 500 -8.06 -0.87 -11.71
N TYR A 501 -8.75 -1.87 -11.15
CA TYR A 501 -10.07 -2.33 -11.61
C TYR A 501 -11.07 -1.17 -11.67
N TYR A 502 -11.24 -0.44 -10.57
CA TYR A 502 -12.17 0.68 -10.48
C TYR A 502 -11.85 1.82 -11.46
N ARG A 503 -10.57 2.03 -11.77
CA ARG A 503 -10.17 3.05 -12.74
C ARG A 503 -10.56 2.66 -14.16
N LYS A 504 -10.41 1.38 -14.50
CA LYS A 504 -10.90 0.83 -15.78
C LYS A 504 -12.42 0.89 -15.84
N LEU A 505 -13.09 0.60 -14.74
CA LEU A 505 -14.54 0.65 -14.62
C LEU A 505 -15.07 2.09 -14.78
N LEU A 506 -14.47 3.07 -14.09
CA LEU A 506 -14.79 4.49 -14.27
C LEU A 506 -14.62 4.92 -15.73
N ARG A 507 -13.49 4.56 -16.36
CA ARG A 507 -13.25 4.84 -17.80
C ARG A 507 -14.27 4.19 -18.72
N TYR A 508 -14.79 3.02 -18.36
CA TYR A 508 -15.83 2.33 -19.12
C TYR A 508 -17.16 3.08 -19.01
N TYR A 509 -17.58 3.48 -17.80
CA TYR A 509 -18.79 4.28 -17.60
C TYR A 509 -18.68 5.68 -18.23
N SER A 510 -17.55 6.38 -18.08
CA SER A 510 -17.35 7.71 -18.66
C SER A 510 -17.43 7.73 -20.19
N LYS A 511 -17.17 6.60 -20.87
CA LYS A 511 -17.36 6.50 -22.33
C LYS A 511 -18.84 6.52 -22.72
N ASN A 512 -19.69 5.99 -21.87
CA ASN A 512 -21.14 5.95 -22.09
C ASN A 512 -21.83 7.25 -21.63
N HIS A 513 -21.17 8.00 -20.73
CA HIS A 513 -21.62 9.32 -20.25
C HIS A 513 -20.56 10.40 -20.53
N PRO A 514 -20.30 10.77 -21.81
CA PRO A 514 -19.19 11.65 -22.17
C PRO A 514 -19.36 13.11 -21.71
N ALA A 515 -20.58 13.52 -21.35
CA ALA A 515 -20.91 14.87 -20.93
C ALA A 515 -20.79 15.09 -19.40
N GLU A 516 -20.60 14.02 -18.62
CA GLU A 516 -20.69 14.06 -17.16
C GLU A 516 -19.45 13.44 -16.51
N LEU A 517 -19.01 14.03 -15.39
CA LEU A 517 -17.98 13.40 -14.56
C LEU A 517 -18.63 12.31 -13.70
N VAL A 518 -18.24 11.07 -13.99
CA VAL A 518 -18.74 9.88 -13.31
C VAL A 518 -17.99 9.66 -12.00
N LYS A 519 -18.73 9.56 -10.90
CA LYS A 519 -18.23 9.13 -9.59
C LYS A 519 -18.66 7.70 -9.31
N CYS A 520 -17.84 6.96 -8.56
CA CYS A 520 -18.08 5.56 -8.21
C CYS A 520 -18.01 5.39 -6.69
N TYR A 521 -19.04 4.77 -6.13
CA TYR A 521 -19.15 4.51 -4.70
C TYR A 521 -19.40 3.04 -4.44
N GLU A 522 -18.91 2.59 -3.29
CA GLU A 522 -19.06 1.24 -2.81
C GLU A 522 -19.48 1.25 -1.34
N LEU A 523 -20.44 0.42 -0.97
CA LEU A 523 -20.91 0.27 0.40
C LEU A 523 -21.05 -1.21 0.73
N LEU A 524 -20.45 -1.61 1.85
CA LEU A 524 -20.66 -2.89 2.50
C LEU A 524 -21.33 -2.64 3.84
N THR A 525 -22.40 -3.36 4.17
CA THR A 525 -23.03 -3.27 5.49
C THR A 525 -23.34 -4.64 6.05
N LEU A 526 -23.25 -4.73 7.38
CA LEU A 526 -23.60 -5.89 8.17
C LEU A 526 -24.68 -5.45 9.15
N HIS A 527 -25.88 -6.00 9.00
CA HIS A 527 -27.01 -5.76 9.90
C HIS A 527 -27.38 -7.04 10.66
N LEU A 528 -28.13 -6.90 11.75
CA LEU A 528 -28.79 -8.03 12.41
C LEU A 528 -29.95 -8.55 11.53
N GLY A 529 -30.00 -9.86 11.33
CA GLY A 529 -30.97 -10.54 10.47
C GLY A 529 -32.41 -10.53 10.98
N ILE A 530 -32.67 -9.96 12.15
CA ILE A 530 -34.01 -9.70 12.67
C ILE A 530 -34.69 -8.51 11.98
N ILE A 531 -33.90 -7.61 11.39
CA ILE A 531 -34.42 -6.42 10.71
C ILE A 531 -34.95 -6.79 9.32
N PRO A 532 -36.16 -6.34 8.92
CA PRO A 532 -36.71 -6.61 7.60
C PRO A 532 -35.81 -6.07 6.46
N PRO A 533 -35.61 -6.83 5.36
CA PRO A 533 -34.75 -6.43 4.24
C PRO A 533 -35.08 -5.08 3.62
N GLU A 534 -36.37 -4.73 3.53
CA GLU A 534 -36.83 -3.46 2.96
C GLU A 534 -36.33 -2.27 3.78
N PHE A 535 -36.33 -2.42 5.11
CA PHE A 535 -35.82 -1.42 6.03
C PHE A 535 -34.30 -1.31 5.96
N ILE A 536 -33.60 -2.46 5.86
CA ILE A 536 -32.14 -2.49 5.70
C ILE A 536 -31.70 -1.74 4.43
N ILE A 537 -32.38 -1.99 3.30
CA ILE A 537 -32.05 -1.32 2.03
C ILE A 537 -32.27 0.19 2.16
N GLN A 538 -33.34 0.62 2.84
CA GLN A 538 -33.60 2.03 3.10
C GLN A 538 -32.52 2.65 4.00
N GLN A 539 -32.16 1.98 5.10
CA GLN A 539 -31.07 2.40 5.99
C GLN A 539 -29.74 2.54 5.23
N CYS A 540 -29.41 1.61 4.33
CA CYS A 540 -28.19 1.70 3.52
C CYS A 540 -28.16 2.97 2.65
N ARG A 541 -29.31 3.37 2.07
CA ARG A 541 -29.43 4.61 1.29
C ARG A 541 -29.29 5.85 2.16
N ASP A 542 -29.92 5.84 3.33
CA ASP A 542 -29.89 6.96 4.27
C ASP A 542 -28.48 7.12 4.87
N LEU A 543 -27.79 6.01 5.17
CA LEU A 543 -26.39 5.98 5.60
C LEU A 543 -25.48 6.57 4.52
N ALA A 544 -25.62 6.14 3.26
CA ALA A 544 -24.81 6.68 2.15
C ALA A 544 -25.00 8.20 1.99
N ARG A 545 -26.25 8.70 2.08
CA ARG A 545 -26.54 10.15 2.03
C ARG A 545 -25.92 10.90 3.21
N LYS A 546 -26.03 10.36 4.43
CA LYS A 546 -25.41 10.96 5.63
C LYS A 546 -23.89 10.89 5.64
N LEU A 547 -23.26 9.95 4.94
CA LEU A 547 -21.81 9.89 4.80
C LEU A 547 -21.30 10.81 3.67
N TRP A 548 -22.18 11.18 2.74
CA TRP A 548 -21.92 12.14 1.67
C TRP A 548 -21.96 13.59 2.16
N GLU A 549 -22.98 13.99 2.91
CA GLU A 549 -23.15 15.36 3.45
C GLU A 549 -22.00 15.92 4.33
N PRO A 550 -21.25 15.13 5.15
CA PRO A 550 -20.11 15.61 5.93
C PRO A 550 -18.89 15.91 5.05
N SER A 551 -18.88 15.47 3.79
CA SER A 551 -17.78 15.70 2.85
C SER A 551 -17.90 17.03 2.08
N SER A 552 -18.95 17.82 2.35
CA SER A 552 -18.97 19.27 2.09
C SER A 552 -18.04 20.03 3.07
N ILE A 553 -16.83 19.51 3.29
CA ILE A 553 -15.68 20.35 3.62
C ILE A 553 -15.40 21.09 2.32
N PRO A 554 -15.56 22.43 2.27
CA PRO A 554 -15.27 23.18 1.07
C PRO A 554 -13.79 23.00 0.77
N LEU A 555 -13.47 22.20 -0.25
CA LEU A 555 -12.17 22.25 -0.89
C LEU A 555 -12.16 23.49 -1.78
N LEU A 556 -11.90 24.64 -1.15
CA LEU A 556 -11.37 25.84 -1.77
C LEU A 556 -10.12 26.28 -1.00
#